data_AF-A0A7Y6IYY8-F1
#
_entry.id   AF-A0A7Y6IYY8-F1
#
_cell.length_a   1.000
_cell.length_b   1.000
_cell.length_c   1.000
_cell.angle_alpha   90.00
_cell.angle_beta   90.00
_cell.angle_gamma   90.00
#
_symmetry.space_group_name_H-M   'P 1'
#
loop_
_entity.id
_entity.type
_entity.pdbx_description
1 polymer ?
#
loop_
_entity_poly.entity_id
_entity_poly.type
_entity_poly.pdbx_seq_one_letter_code
_entity_poly.pdbx_strand_id
1 'polypeptide(L)' 'MACSPDGLDVPRSTLSNHWRILREAGITSTRSEGKARYMALRRDDLEARFPGVLETILAAAPPVDRDS' A
#
# COMPACT_ATOMS: atom_id res chain seq x y z
N MET A 1 -14.82 -3.44 4.83
CA MET A 1 -14.28 -3.10 6.16
C MET A 1 -12.85 -2.63 5.93
N ALA A 2 -12.65 -1.32 5.99
CA ALA A 2 -11.44 -0.66 5.50
C ALA A 2 -10.37 -0.63 6.59
N CYS A 3 -9.18 -1.14 6.28
CA CYS A 3 -7.97 -0.79 7.00
C CYS A 3 -7.70 0.68 6.72
N SER A 4 -8.12 1.58 7.60
CA SER A 4 -7.64 2.95 7.59
C SER A 4 -6.42 2.94 8.51
N PRO A 5 -5.21 3.22 8.02
CA PRO A 5 -4.10 3.51 8.90
C PRO A 5 -4.48 4.76 9.71
N ASP A 6 -4.51 4.63 11.03
CA ASP A 6 -4.63 5.79 11.90
C ASP A 6 -3.43 6.71 11.61
N GLY A 7 -3.68 8.00 11.35
CA GLY A 7 -2.64 8.99 11.06
C GLY A 7 -2.52 9.49 9.60
N LEU A 8 -3.35 9.01 8.67
CA LEU A 8 -3.42 9.61 7.33
C LEU A 8 -4.55 10.65 7.27
N ASP A 9 -4.21 11.94 7.17
CA ASP A 9 -5.16 13.05 6.91
C ASP A 9 -5.61 13.05 5.43
N VAL A 10 -5.99 11.87 4.95
CA VAL A 10 -6.41 11.59 3.59
C VAL A 10 -7.84 11.08 3.64
N PRO A 11 -8.78 11.69 2.88
CA PRO A 11 -10.16 11.22 2.84
C PRO A 11 -10.26 9.72 2.54
N ARG A 12 -11.17 9.03 3.24
CA ARG A 12 -11.38 7.58 3.07
C ARG A 12 -11.69 7.17 1.63
N SER A 13 -12.32 8.06 0.86
CA SER A 13 -12.57 7.89 -0.59
C SER A 13 -11.26 7.85 -1.39
N THR A 14 -10.33 8.76 -1.08
CA THR A 14 -9.00 8.84 -1.70
C THR A 14 -8.16 7.60 -1.37
N LEU A 15 -8.14 7.15 -0.11
CA LEU A 15 -7.46 5.91 0.27
C LEU A 15 -8.03 4.70 -0.47
N SER A 16 -9.36 4.56 -0.54
CA SER A 16 -10.00 3.44 -1.24
C SER A 16 -9.63 3.41 -2.73
N ASN A 17 -9.58 4.58 -3.38
CA ASN A 17 -9.14 4.68 -4.77
C ASN A 17 -7.63 4.36 -4.92
N HIS A 18 -6.79 4.85 -4.00
CA HIS A 18 -5.35 4.56 -3.99
C HIS A 18 -5.08 3.06 -3.86
N TRP A 19 -5.75 2.38 -2.92
CA TRP A 19 -5.67 0.92 -2.76
C TRP A 19 -6.14 0.16 -4.00
N ARG A 20 -7.18 0.65 -4.69
CA ARG A 20 -7.64 0.07 -5.96
C ARG A 20 -6.56 0.20 -7.04
N ILE A 21 -5.96 1.38 -7.19
CA ILE A 21 -4.90 1.63 -8.17
C ILE A 21 -3.68 0.73 -7.90
N LEU A 22 -3.23 0.64 -6.65
CA LEU A 22 -2.11 -0.23 -6.27
C LEU A 22 -2.39 -1.71 -6.55
N ARG A 23 -3.63 -2.17 -6.35
CA ARG A 23 -4.03 -3.53 -6.68
C ARG A 23 -4.06 -3.76 -8.19
N GLU A 24 -4.64 -2.84 -8.96
CA GLU A 24 -4.73 -2.93 -10.42
C GLU A 24 -3.35 -2.88 -11.08
N ALA A 25 -2.42 -2.10 -10.52
CA ALA A 25 -1.02 -2.06 -10.93
C ALA A 25 -0.22 -3.33 -10.54
N GLY A 26 -0.83 -4.26 -9.79
CA GLY A 26 -0.16 -5.49 -9.33
C GLY A 26 0.83 -5.27 -8.19
N ILE A 27 0.85 -4.07 -7.59
CA ILE A 27 1.78 -3.68 -6.52
C ILE A 27 1.36 -4.33 -5.19
N THR A 28 0.06 -4.43 -4.91
CA THR A 28 -0.47 -5.04 -3.67
C THR A 28 -1.27 -6.31 -3.96
N SER A 29 -1.03 -7.36 -3.19
CA SER A 29 -1.86 -8.57 -3.14
C SER A 29 -2.95 -8.41 -2.08
N THR A 30 -4.14 -8.90 -2.36
CA THR A 30 -5.25 -8.92 -1.41
C THR A 30 -5.67 -10.36 -1.16
N ARG A 31 -5.58 -10.82 0.10
CA ARG A 31 -6.12 -12.13 0.52
C ARG A 31 -7.31 -11.93 1.45
N SER A 32 -8.38 -12.65 1.22
CA SER A 32 -9.55 -12.70 2.12
C SER A 32 -9.43 -13.90 3.03
N GLU A 33 -9.49 -13.67 4.34
CA GLU A 33 -9.49 -14.72 5.36
C GLU A 33 -10.73 -14.50 6.23
N GLY A 34 -11.76 -15.32 5.99
CA GLY A 34 -13.08 -15.14 6.59
C GLY A 34 -13.71 -13.77 6.25
N LYS A 35 -14.06 -12.99 7.27
CA LYS A 35 -14.60 -11.62 7.14
C LYS A 35 -13.51 -10.54 6.99
N ALA A 36 -12.24 -10.91 7.18
CA ALA A 36 -11.12 -9.98 7.10
C ALA A 36 -10.52 -9.96 5.69
N ARG A 37 -10.10 -8.77 5.25
CA ARG A 37 -9.38 -8.56 4.00
C ARG A 37 -7.99 -8.04 4.35
N TYR A 38 -6.97 -8.84 4.05
CA TYR A 38 -5.58 -8.47 4.25
C TYR A 38 -4.98 -8.00 2.93
N MET A 39 -4.29 -6.87 2.97
CA MET A 39 -3.53 -6.33 1.85
C MET A 39 -2.05 -6.41 2.20
N ALA A 40 -1.24 -6.95 1.29
CA ALA A 40 0.20 -7.06 1.44
C ALA A 40 0.88 -6.51 0.19
N LEU A 41 1.96 -5.76 0.39
CA LEU A 41 2.81 -5.27 -0.71
C LEU A 41 3.58 -6.44 -1.31
N ARG A 42 3.54 -6.60 -2.64
CA ARG A 42 4.30 -7.62 -3.38
C ARG A 42 5.70 -7.12 -3.69
N ARG A 43 6.48 -6.85 -2.63
CA ARG A 43 7.82 -6.26 -2.73
C ARG A 43 8.71 -7.04 -3.70
N ASP A 44 8.77 -8.37 -3.55
CA ASP A 44 9.67 -9.21 -4.35
C ASP A 44 9.30 -9.21 -5.84
N ASP A 45 8.01 -9.26 -6.17
CA ASP A 45 7.54 -9.19 -7.56
C ASP A 45 7.79 -7.80 -8.18
N LEU A 46 7.64 -6.75 -7.37
CA LEU A 46 7.88 -5.38 -7.81
C LEU A 46 9.37 -5.14 -8.04
N GLU A 47 10.23 -5.66 -7.17
CA GLU A 47 11.69 -5.60 -7.30
C GLU A 47 12.17 -6.43 -8.51
N ALA A 48 11.60 -7.61 -8.74
CA ALA A 48 11.93 -8.44 -9.90
C ALA A 48 11.53 -7.78 -11.23
N ARG A 49 10.43 -7.02 -11.26
CA ARG A 49 9.91 -6.37 -12.47
C ARG A 49 10.45 -4.95 -12.68
N PHE A 50 10.77 -4.24 -11.60
CA PHE A 50 11.24 -2.86 -11.56
C PHE A 50 12.34 -2.68 -10.50
N PRO A 51 13.54 -3.25 -10.75
CA PRO A 51 14.62 -3.27 -9.77
C PRO A 51 15.03 -1.85 -9.35
N GLY A 52 15.09 -1.61 -8.03
CA GLY A 52 15.49 -0.34 -7.42
C GLY A 52 14.43 0.78 -7.46
N VAL A 53 13.31 0.60 -8.16
CA VAL A 53 12.25 1.62 -8.23
C VAL A 53 11.55 1.78 -6.89
N LEU A 54 11.20 0.66 -6.25
CA LEU A 54 10.53 0.70 -4.95
C LEU A 54 11.42 1.37 -3.90
N GLU A 55 12.70 1.02 -3.85
CA GLU A 55 13.67 1.64 -2.95
C GLU A 55 13.84 3.13 -3.22
N THR A 56 13.90 3.54 -4.49
CA THR A 56 14.00 4.97 -4.87
C THR A 56 12.76 5.75 -4.42
N ILE A 57 11.57 5.18 -4.60
CA ILE A 57 10.31 5.81 -4.18
C ILE A 57 10.24 5.92 -2.66
N LEU A 58 10.63 4.87 -1.93
CA LEU A 58 10.63 4.88 -0.46
C LEU A 58 11.67 5.86 0.11
N ALA A 59 12.82 6.00 -0.54
CA ALA A 59 13.84 6.98 -0.16
C ALA A 59 13.39 8.43 -0.43
N ALA A 60 12.54 8.64 -1.44
CA ALA A 60 11.97 9.95 -1.78
C ALA A 60 10.70 10.29 -0.99
N ALA A 61 10.04 9.29 -0.40
CA ALA A 61 8.85 9.50 0.41
C ALA A 61 9.22 10.28 1.69
N PRO A 62 8.38 11.24 2.12
CA PRO A 62 8.57 11.87 3.41
C PRO A 62 8.52 10.79 4.52
N PRO A 63 9.37 10.89 5.55
CA PRO A 63 9.31 9.96 6.67
C PRO A 63 7.88 9.97 7.22
N VAL A 64 7.23 8.80 7.21
CA VAL A 64 5.97 8.64 7.91
C VAL A 64 6.34 8.54 9.38
N ASP A 65 6.12 9.63 10.12
CA ASP A 65 6.25 9.65 11.57
C ASP A 65 5.27 8.61 12.15
N ARG A 66 5.80 7.42 12.46
CA ARG A 66 5.10 6.40 13.24
C ARG A 66 5.14 6.82 14.70
N ASP A 67 4.45 7.89 15.06
CA ASP A 67 4.18 8.21 16.46
C ASP A 67 2.84 8.93 16.60
N SER A 68 1.81 8.16 16.96
CA SER A 68 0.72 8.48 17.92
C SER A 68 -0.40 7.45 17.82
#